data_AF-A0A9X5X4T6-F1
#
_entry.id   AF-A0A9X5X4T6-F1
#
_cell.length_a   1.000
_cell.length_b   1.000
_cell.length_c   1.000
_cell.angle_alpha   90.00
_cell.angle_beta   90.00
_cell.angle_gamma   90.00
#
_symmetry.space_group_name_H-M   'P 1'
#
loop_
_entity.id
_entity.type
_entity.pdbx_description
1 polymer ?
#
loop_
_entity_poly.entity_id
_entity_poly.type
_entity_poly.pdbx_seq_one_letter_code
_entity_poly.pdbx_strand_id
1 'polypeptide(L)'
;MTETLTRPTIGHLQERAHGDGHDYVKGSPHIRHHRIRERVISGVHDLVGKVIERNGQCRVLEVGAGHGTFTDHLVAAGAKVEVTEMSAPSAA
;
A
#
# COMPACT_ATOMS: atom_id res chain seq x y z
N MET A 1 8.10 -5.71 41.96
CA MET A 1 8.24 -5.03 40.65
C MET A 1 6.94 -5.27 39.89
N THR A 2 6.11 -4.25 39.79
CA THR A 2 4.79 -4.32 39.14
C THR A 2 5.00 -4.02 37.65
N GLU A 3 4.91 -5.04 36.79
CA GLU A 3 4.90 -4.83 35.35
C GLU A 3 3.62 -4.11 34.94
N THR A 4 3.74 -2.85 34.55
CA THR A 4 2.67 -2.12 33.88
C THR A 4 2.46 -2.75 32.50
N LEU A 5 1.48 -3.63 32.36
CA LEU A 5 1.00 -4.14 31.08
C LEU A 5 0.54 -2.96 30.21
N THR A 6 1.47 -2.42 29.42
CA THR A 6 1.19 -1.35 28.47
C THR A 6 0.40 -1.97 27.33
N ARG A 7 -0.80 -1.44 27.04
CA ARG A 7 -1.57 -1.88 25.88
C ARG A 7 -0.68 -1.74 24.64
N PRO A 8 -0.54 -2.80 23.81
CA PRO A 8 0.23 -2.70 22.59
C PRO A 8 -0.39 -1.64 21.68
N THR A 9 0.45 -0.83 21.05
CA THR A 9 0.03 0.11 20.01
C THR A 9 -0.44 -0.68 18.78
N ILE A 10 -1.22 -0.04 17.90
CA ILE A 10 -1.64 -0.67 16.63
C ILE A 10 -0.43 -1.13 15.81
N GLY A 11 0.65 -0.35 15.78
CA GLY A 11 1.90 -0.73 15.09
C GLY A 11 2.51 -2.03 15.64
N HIS A 12 2.60 -2.19 16.97
CA HIS A 12 3.11 -3.43 17.58
C HIS A 12 2.22 -4.65 17.30
N LEU A 13 0.91 -4.45 17.14
CA LEU A 13 -0.02 -5.53 16.79
C LEU A 13 0.12 -5.97 15.33
N GLN A 14 0.41 -5.03 14.42
CA GLN A 14 0.70 -5.33 13.02
C GLN A 14 2.03 -6.08 12.88
N GLU A 15 3.08 -5.62 13.57
CA GLU A 15 4.41 -6.24 13.51
C GLU A 15 4.41 -7.68 14.04
N ARG A 16 3.65 -7.94 15.12
CA ARG A 16 3.51 -9.27 15.73
C ARG A 16 2.89 -10.33 14.81
N ALA A 17 2.13 -9.92 13.79
CA ALA A 17 1.50 -10.85 12.87
C ALA A 17 2.45 -11.38 11.80
N HIS A 18 3.67 -10.84 11.61
CA HIS A 18 4.59 -11.25 10.53
C HIS A 18 5.39 -12.54 10.80
N GLY A 19 4.78 -13.55 11.43
CA GLY A 19 5.41 -14.86 11.69
C GLY A 19 5.39 -15.82 10.48
N ASP A 20 6.09 -16.96 10.61
CA ASP A 20 6.21 -18.00 9.59
C ASP A 20 4.84 -18.49 9.07
N GLY A 21 4.65 -18.44 7.75
CA GLY A 21 3.40 -18.82 7.06
C GLY A 21 2.68 -17.67 6.32
N HIS A 22 3.20 -16.45 6.38
CA HIS A 22 2.55 -15.28 5.79
C HIS A 22 2.61 -15.21 4.26
N ASP A 23 1.50 -14.78 3.65
CA ASP A 23 1.42 -14.38 2.25
C ASP A 23 1.97 -12.97 2.02
N TYR A 24 3.25 -12.80 2.39
CA TYR A 24 3.92 -11.51 2.41
C TYR A 24 5.17 -11.58 1.53
N VAL A 25 5.14 -10.86 0.42
CA VAL A 25 6.35 -10.50 -0.33
C VAL A 25 6.50 -9.00 -0.20
N LYS A 26 7.64 -8.56 0.35
CA LYS A 26 7.99 -7.14 0.44
C LYS A 26 7.91 -6.51 -0.96
N GLY A 27 7.13 -5.45 -1.13
CA GLY A 27 6.93 -4.79 -2.44
C GLY A 27 6.01 -5.54 -3.42
N SER A 28 5.26 -6.55 -2.98
CA SER A 28 4.21 -7.18 -3.77
C SER A 28 2.85 -6.69 -3.26
N PRO A 29 1.84 -6.47 -4.12
CA PRO A 29 0.50 -6.41 -3.58
C PRO A 29 0.25 -7.80 -3.02
N HIS A 30 -0.45 -7.93 -1.89
CA HIS A 30 -0.78 -9.23 -1.27
C HIS A 30 -1.74 -10.10 -2.12
N ILE A 31 -1.60 -10.04 -3.44
CA ILE A 31 -2.32 -10.70 -4.51
C ILE A 31 -1.31 -11.59 -5.25
N ARG A 32 -1.09 -12.80 -4.73
CA ARG A 32 -0.27 -13.82 -5.41
C ARG A 32 -0.81 -14.20 -6.78
N HIS A 33 -2.14 -14.18 -6.94
CA HIS A 33 -2.78 -14.60 -8.18
C HIS A 33 -2.52 -13.60 -9.33
N HIS A 34 -1.61 -13.96 -10.23
CA HIS A 34 -1.11 -13.09 -11.30
C HIS A 34 -2.22 -12.37 -12.09
N ARG A 35 -3.26 -13.08 -12.53
CA ARG A 35 -4.37 -12.44 -13.29
C ARG A 35 -5.13 -11.37 -12.52
N ILE A 36 -5.29 -11.57 -11.21
CA ILE A 36 -6.00 -10.58 -10.38
C ILE A 36 -5.11 -9.37 -10.22
N ARG A 37 -3.81 -9.58 -9.94
CA ARG A 37 -2.83 -8.52 -9.84
C ARG A 37 -2.77 -7.68 -11.13
N GLU A 38 -2.62 -8.32 -12.29
CA GLU A 38 -2.59 -7.66 -13.59
C GLU A 38 -3.88 -6.87 -13.86
N ARG A 39 -5.04 -7.47 -13.57
CA ARG A 39 -6.33 -6.78 -13.74
C ARG A 39 -6.43 -5.53 -12.88
N VAL A 40 -5.99 -5.59 -11.62
CA VAL A 40 -6.01 -4.43 -10.73
C VAL A 40 -5.04 -3.36 -11.22
N ILE A 41 -3.79 -3.73 -11.55
CA ILE A 41 -2.78 -2.81 -12.06
C ILE A 41 -3.26 -2.12 -13.34
N SER A 42 -3.75 -2.88 -14.32
CA SER A 42 -4.29 -2.31 -15.55
C SER A 42 -5.44 -1.34 -15.28
N GLY A 43 -6.34 -1.71 -14.36
CA GLY A 43 -7.44 -0.84 -13.96
C GLY A 43 -6.99 0.48 -13.33
N VAL A 44 -5.90 0.45 -12.54
CA VAL A 44 -5.28 1.66 -11.97
C VAL A 44 -4.76 2.56 -13.08
N HIS A 45 -3.97 2.03 -14.01
CA HIS A 45 -3.44 2.81 -15.13
C HIS A 45 -4.54 3.43 -15.98
N ASP A 46 -5.57 2.64 -16.34
CA ASP A 46 -6.70 3.11 -17.14
C ASP A 46 -7.48 4.23 -16.44
N LEU A 47 -7.70 4.09 -15.12
CA LEU A 47 -8.43 5.08 -14.34
C LEU A 47 -7.64 6.39 -14.25
N VAL A 48 -6.34 6.32 -13.95
CA VAL A 48 -5.48 7.50 -13.88
C VAL A 48 -5.45 8.21 -15.23
N GLY A 49 -5.27 7.46 -16.33
CA GLY A 49 -5.30 8.02 -17.69
C GLY A 49 -6.60 8.78 -17.98
N LYS A 50 -7.76 8.18 -17.68
CA LYS A 50 -9.08 8.82 -17.86
C LYS A 50 -9.24 10.08 -17.01
N VAL A 51 -8.73 10.08 -15.78
CA VAL A 51 -8.80 11.24 -14.89
C VAL A 51 -7.91 12.37 -15.41
N ILE A 52 -6.70 12.05 -15.88
CA ILE A 52 -5.78 13.03 -16.49
C ILE A 52 -6.39 13.59 -17.78
N GLU A 53 -6.93 12.76 -18.66
CA GLU A 53 -7.58 13.20 -19.90
C GLU A 53 -8.71 14.21 -19.61
N ARG A 54 -9.52 13.93 -18.57
CA ARG A 54 -10.63 14.80 -18.20
C ARG A 54 -10.20 16.09 -17.50
N ASN A 55 -9.16 16.03 -16.65
CA ASN A 55 -8.87 17.09 -15.68
C ASN A 55 -7.49 17.76 -15.87
N GLY A 56 -6.66 17.27 -16.79
CA GLY A 56 -5.25 17.66 -16.96
C GLY A 56 -4.29 17.16 -15.88
N GLN A 57 -4.80 16.56 -14.80
CA GLN A 57 -4.00 15.98 -13.70
C GLN A 57 -4.79 14.95 -12.90
N CYS A 58 -4.07 14.05 -12.23
CA CYS A 58 -4.64 13.13 -11.24
C CYS A 58 -3.88 13.32 -9.92
N ARG A 59 -4.59 13.65 -8.84
CA ARG A 59 -4.06 13.69 -7.48
C ARG A 59 -4.66 12.54 -6.69
N VAL A 60 -3.83 11.76 -6.03
CA VAL A 60 -4.25 10.54 -5.32
C VAL A 60 -3.77 10.63 -3.87
N LEU A 61 -4.67 10.34 -2.94
CA LEU A 61 -4.32 10.07 -1.55
C LEU A 61 -4.41 8.56 -1.34
N GLU A 62 -3.27 7.91 -1.09
CA GLU A 62 -3.19 6.49 -0.79
C GLU A 62 -3.13 6.27 0.71
N VAL A 63 -4.05 5.44 1.23
CA VAL A 63 -4.15 5.13 2.65
C VAL A 63 -3.71 3.70 2.89
N GLY A 64 -2.70 3.53 3.74
CA GLY A 64 -2.06 2.24 3.97
C GLY A 64 -1.22 1.79 2.79
N ALA A 65 -0.32 2.67 2.31
CA ALA A 65 0.50 2.40 1.13
C ALA A 65 1.44 1.19 1.31
N GLY A 66 1.68 0.76 2.55
CA GLY A 66 2.57 -0.35 2.85
C GLY A 66 3.94 -0.10 2.22
N HIS A 67 4.42 -1.09 1.46
CA HIS A 67 5.70 -1.02 0.74
C HIS A 67 5.63 -0.29 -0.63
N GLY A 68 4.55 0.44 -0.90
CA GLY A 68 4.43 1.26 -2.10
C GLY A 68 4.03 0.51 -3.38
N THR A 69 3.58 -0.74 -3.28
CA THR A 69 3.34 -1.55 -4.48
C THR A 69 2.34 -0.92 -5.47
N PHE A 70 1.25 -0.33 -4.97
CA PHE A 70 0.30 0.38 -5.83
C PHE A 70 0.74 1.82 -6.07
N THR A 71 1.42 2.44 -5.10
CA THR A 71 2.05 3.77 -5.25
C THR A 71 2.91 3.85 -6.50
N ASP A 72 3.77 2.85 -6.74
CA ASP A 72 4.65 2.80 -7.91
C ASP A 72 3.85 2.82 -9.22
N HIS A 73 2.75 2.07 -9.30
CA HIS A 73 1.88 2.07 -10.48
C HIS A 73 1.10 3.38 -10.64
N LEU A 74 0.67 4.01 -9.55
CA LEU A 74 0.01 5.32 -9.58
C LEU A 74 0.95 6.40 -10.10
N VAL A 75 2.20 6.42 -9.62
CA VAL A 75 3.25 7.34 -10.09
C VAL A 75 3.60 7.05 -11.55
N ALA A 76 3.79 5.79 -11.92
CA ALA A 76 4.07 5.39 -13.31
C ALA A 76 2.94 5.77 -14.27
N ALA A 77 1.69 5.78 -13.82
CA ALA A 77 0.54 6.25 -14.60
C ALA A 77 0.44 7.78 -14.70
N GLY A 78 1.32 8.53 -14.03
CA GLY A 78 1.38 10.00 -14.09
C GLY A 78 0.57 10.71 -12.99
N ALA A 79 0.11 9.99 -11.96
CA ALA A 79 -0.55 10.62 -10.82
C ALA A 79 0.45 11.33 -9.89
N LYS A 80 -0.02 12.40 -9.25
CA LYS A 80 0.64 13.01 -8.09
C LYS A 80 0.09 12.34 -6.82
N VAL A 81 0.93 11.57 -6.15
CA VAL A 81 0.49 10.71 -5.03
C VAL A 81 0.98 11.29 -3.70
N GLU A 82 0.07 11.38 -2.75
CA GLU A 82 0.34 11.59 -1.34
C GLU A 82 -0.04 10.30 -0.61
N VAL A 83 0.82 9.83 0.28
CA VAL A 83 0.62 8.55 0.97
C VAL A 83 0.50 8.76 2.46
N THR A 84 -0.30 7.91 3.10
CA THR A 84 -0.33 7.74 4.54
C THR A 84 -0.07 6.28 4.87
N GLU A 85 0.82 6.05 5.82
CA GLU A 85 1.16 4.71 6.30
C GLU A 85 1.36 4.77 7.81
N MET A 86 0.79 3.80 8.52
CA MET A 86 0.86 3.76 9.99
C MET A 86 2.04 2.92 10.50
N SER A 87 2.51 1.98 9.69
CA SER A 87 3.62 1.08 10.00
C SER A 87 4.95 1.72 9.61
N ALA A 88 5.75 2.10 10.60
CA ALA A 88 7.07 2.69 10.37
C ALA A 88 8.00 1.80 9.51
N PRO A 89 8.04 0.46 9.68
CA PRO A 89 8.83 -0.41 8.80
C PRO A 89 8.39 -0.43 7.33
N SER A 90 7.11 -0.15 7.06
CA SER A 90 6.57 -0.07 5.70
C SER A 90 6.96 1.24 5.00
N ALA A 91 7.17 2.31 5.78
CA ALA A 91 7.49 3.65 5.28
C ALA A 91 8.99 3.99 5.27
N ALA A 92 9.86 3.04 5.67
CA ALA A 92 11.31 3.22 5.82
C ALA A 92 12.10 2.97 4.54
#